data_AF-A0A6N7KNR4-F1
#
_entry.id   AF-A0A6N7KNR4-F1
#
_cell.length_a   1.000
_cell.length_b   1.000
_cell.length_c   1.000
_cell.angle_alpha   90.00
_cell.angle_beta   90.00
_cell.angle_gamma   90.00
#
_symmetry.space_group_name_H-M   'P 1'
#
loop_
_entity.id
_entity.type
_entity.pdbx_description
1 polymer ?
#
loop_
_entity_poly.entity_id
_entity_poly.type
_entity_poly.pdbx_seq_one_letter_code
_entity_poly.pdbx_strand_id
1 'polypeptide(L)'
;MKLNWALGGSFAGVDGAEMRASNERNGASGIWLTLEDWGLDATALLAGIGVFLLWGLVRPWGQVFPRWTLLLRGRRVPRWLPLTPALLGAGTLAPYGVVGLGYVMLCTTGVTTIRKGDFATATDALMVSWIGVSAFAVYGVALAVAARSYWRRTGG
;
A
#
# COMPACT_ATOMS: atom_id res chain seq x y z
N MET A 1 5.86 7.25 -10.11
CA MET A 1 7.09 7.50 -9.33
C MET A 1 8.18 6.54 -9.72
N LYS A 2 8.12 5.27 -9.32
CA LYS A 2 9.24 4.33 -9.51
C LYS A 2 9.51 3.90 -10.95
N LEU A 3 8.48 3.84 -11.79
CA LEU A 3 8.67 3.65 -13.24
C LEU A 3 9.41 4.83 -13.89
N ASN A 4 9.25 6.06 -13.40
CA ASN A 4 10.07 7.19 -13.87
C ASN A 4 11.53 7.02 -13.43
N TRP A 5 11.77 6.65 -12.17
CA TRP A 5 13.13 6.38 -11.68
C TRP A 5 13.81 5.21 -12.42
N ALA A 6 13.08 4.12 -12.70
CA ALA A 6 13.59 2.97 -13.45
C ALA A 6 13.89 3.30 -14.94
N LEU A 7 13.21 4.31 -15.50
CA LEU A 7 13.46 4.83 -16.85
C LEU A 7 14.49 5.98 -16.89
N GLY A 8 15.16 6.26 -15.76
CA GLY A 8 16.20 7.30 -15.66
C GLY A 8 15.67 8.73 -15.52
N GLY A 9 14.40 8.92 -15.21
CA GLY A 9 13.83 10.23 -14.87
C GLY A 9 13.84 10.48 -13.37
N SER A 10 13.73 11.74 -12.95
CA SER A 10 13.56 12.10 -11.53
C SER A 10 12.08 12.16 -11.14
N PHE A 11 11.80 12.01 -9.85
CA PHE A 11 10.47 12.25 -9.28
C PHE A 11 10.64 12.91 -7.92
N ALA A 12 9.93 14.01 -7.68
CA ALA A 12 10.00 14.77 -6.42
C ALA A 12 11.43 15.27 -6.08
N GLY A 13 12.22 15.60 -7.11
CA GLY A 13 13.57 16.14 -6.97
C GLY A 13 14.65 15.14 -6.51
N VAL A 14 14.29 13.86 -6.36
CA VAL A 14 15.23 12.77 -6.04
C VAL A 14 15.44 11.95 -7.31
N ASP A 15 16.70 11.72 -7.63
CA ASP A 15 17.11 10.89 -8.76
C ASP A 15 17.25 9.42 -8.34
N GLY A 16 16.96 8.49 -9.25
CA GLY A 16 17.00 7.05 -8.94
C GLY A 16 18.40 6.58 -8.48
N ALA A 17 19.45 7.22 -9.00
CA ALA A 17 20.84 6.95 -8.63
C ALA A 17 21.21 7.42 -7.21
N GLU A 18 20.65 8.54 -6.74
CA GLU A 18 20.87 9.03 -5.36
C GLU A 18 20.19 8.12 -4.33
N MET A 19 19.00 7.60 -4.65
CA MET A 19 18.27 6.65 -3.79
C MET A 19 19.05 5.35 -3.60
N ARG A 20 19.66 4.84 -4.69
CA ARG A 20 20.51 3.63 -4.67
C ARG A 20 21.75 3.81 -3.80
N ALA A 21 22.44 4.95 -3.94
CA ALA A 21 23.61 5.26 -3.13
C ALA A 21 23.28 5.37 -1.63
N SER A 22 22.07 5.81 -1.28
CA SER A 22 21.57 5.83 0.11
C SER A 22 21.28 4.40 0.62
N ASN A 23 20.66 3.54 -0.20
CA ASN A 23 20.34 2.17 0.20
C ASN A 23 21.54 1.24 0.27
N GLU A 24 22.56 1.42 -0.57
CA GLU A 24 23.85 0.73 -0.44
C GLU A 24 24.56 1.10 0.86
N ARG A 25 24.54 2.39 1.26
CA ARG A 25 25.11 2.84 2.55
C ARG A 25 24.36 2.29 3.77
N ASN A 26 23.05 2.05 3.64
CA ASN A 26 22.23 1.46 4.70
C ASN A 26 22.33 -0.07 4.78
N GLY A 27 23.17 -0.71 3.96
CA GLY A 27 23.42 -2.15 4.02
C GLY A 27 22.31 -3.02 3.41
N ALA A 28 21.54 -2.49 2.46
CA ALA A 28 20.52 -3.26 1.74
C ALA A 28 21.17 -4.45 1.01
N SER A 29 20.62 -5.66 1.20
CA SER A 29 21.15 -6.84 0.53
C SER A 29 20.96 -6.76 -0.99
N GLY A 30 21.86 -7.35 -1.77
CA GLY A 30 21.87 -7.23 -3.24
C GLY A 30 20.55 -7.57 -3.92
N ILE A 31 19.74 -8.47 -3.34
CA ILE A 31 18.39 -8.80 -3.81
C ILE A 31 17.43 -7.61 -3.72
N TRP A 32 17.45 -6.85 -2.62
CA TRP A 32 16.60 -5.67 -2.46
C TRP A 32 17.02 -4.54 -3.40
N LEU A 33 18.32 -4.36 -3.63
CA LEU A 33 18.85 -3.40 -4.61
C LEU A 33 18.40 -3.75 -6.04
N THR A 34 18.45 -5.02 -6.42
CA THR A 34 17.97 -5.44 -7.75
C THR A 34 16.46 -5.32 -7.91
N LEU A 35 15.66 -5.52 -6.85
CA LEU A 35 14.20 -5.33 -6.89
C LEU A 35 13.85 -3.83 -6.97
N GLU A 36 14.60 -2.99 -6.30
CA GLU A 36 14.45 -1.54 -6.33
C GLU A 36 14.72 -0.95 -7.73
N ASP A 37 15.67 -1.50 -8.48
CA ASP A 37 15.93 -1.15 -9.88
C ASP A 37 14.70 -1.35 -10.78
N TRP A 38 13.82 -2.30 -10.44
CA TRP A 38 12.55 -2.53 -11.14
C TRP A 38 11.37 -1.78 -10.51
N GLY A 39 11.63 -0.94 -9.50
CA GLY A 39 10.61 -0.21 -8.76
C GLY A 39 9.80 -1.06 -7.78
N LEU A 40 10.25 -2.28 -7.47
CA LEU A 40 9.62 -3.20 -6.52
C LEU A 40 10.28 -3.05 -5.15
N ASP A 41 9.58 -2.42 -4.21
CA ASP A 41 9.98 -2.42 -2.80
C ASP A 41 8.99 -3.20 -1.94
N ALA A 42 9.31 -3.31 -0.65
CA ALA A 42 8.41 -3.91 0.33
C ALA A 42 6.99 -3.31 0.27
N THR A 43 6.87 -1.99 0.07
CA THR A 43 5.59 -1.29 -0.06
C THR A 43 4.79 -1.77 -1.27
N ALA A 44 5.41 -1.87 -2.44
CA ALA A 44 4.75 -2.37 -3.66
C ALA A 44 4.31 -3.83 -3.51
N LEU A 45 5.14 -4.67 -2.88
CA LEU A 45 4.79 -6.07 -2.60
C LEU A 45 3.61 -6.17 -1.62
N LEU A 46 3.64 -5.40 -0.53
CA LEU A 46 2.55 -5.31 0.43
C LEU A 46 1.27 -4.79 -0.21
N ALA A 47 1.36 -3.80 -1.10
CA ALA A 47 0.22 -3.31 -1.88
C ALA A 47 -0.35 -4.41 -2.78
N GLY A 48 0.50 -5.20 -3.45
CA GLY A 48 0.07 -6.34 -4.26
C GLY A 48 -0.65 -7.41 -3.44
N ILE A 49 -0.09 -7.78 -2.28
CA ILE A 49 -0.74 -8.70 -1.32
C ILE A 49 -2.07 -8.13 -0.85
N GLY A 50 -2.12 -6.83 -0.59
CA GLY A 50 -3.33 -6.13 -0.22
C GLY A 50 -4.41 -6.21 -1.32
N VAL A 51 -4.09 -5.84 -2.55
CA VAL A 51 -5.02 -5.92 -3.68
C VAL A 51 -5.52 -7.36 -3.87
N PHE A 52 -4.63 -8.34 -3.72
CA PHE A 52 -5.01 -9.76 -3.76
C PHE A 52 -5.99 -10.13 -2.64
N LEU A 53 -5.76 -9.64 -1.41
CA LEU A 53 -6.68 -9.83 -0.28
C LEU A 53 -8.04 -9.19 -0.54
N LEU A 54 -8.06 -7.95 -1.05
CA LEU A 54 -9.30 -7.23 -1.38
C LEU A 54 -10.08 -7.95 -2.47
N TRP A 55 -9.38 -8.47 -3.48
CA TRP A 55 -9.98 -9.29 -4.52
C TRP A 55 -10.57 -10.59 -3.98
N GLY A 56 -9.86 -11.25 -3.05
CA GLY A 56 -10.33 -12.43 -2.34
C GLY A 56 -11.60 -12.15 -1.53
N LEU A 57 -11.65 -11.05 -0.79
CA LEU A 57 -12.84 -10.64 -0.02
C LEU A 57 -14.06 -10.42 -0.91
N VAL A 58 -13.88 -9.88 -2.11
CA VAL A 58 -15.01 -9.55 -3.00
C VAL A 58 -15.52 -10.78 -3.75
N ARG A 59 -14.63 -11.68 -4.20
CA ARG A 59 -15.00 -12.77 -5.11
C ARG A 59 -15.33 -14.11 -4.41
N PRO A 60 -16.04 -15.03 -5.10
CA PRO A 60 -16.43 -16.32 -4.52
C PRO A 60 -15.25 -17.18 -4.06
N TRP A 61 -14.08 -17.01 -4.69
CA TRP A 61 -12.88 -17.78 -4.34
C TRP A 61 -12.30 -17.43 -2.95
N GLY A 62 -12.72 -16.32 -2.35
CA GLY A 62 -12.42 -16.03 -0.94
C GLY A 62 -13.24 -16.85 0.05
N GLN A 63 -14.36 -17.45 -0.37
CA GLN A 63 -15.22 -18.29 0.46
C GLN A 63 -15.01 -19.78 0.21
N VAL A 64 -14.64 -20.15 -1.03
CA VAL A 64 -14.36 -21.53 -1.42
C VAL A 64 -13.05 -21.56 -2.20
N PHE A 65 -12.13 -22.42 -1.77
CA PHE A 65 -10.83 -22.53 -2.41
C PHE A 65 -10.97 -22.89 -3.91
N PRO A 66 -10.35 -22.10 -4.80
CA PRO A 66 -10.48 -22.27 -6.24
C PRO A 66 -9.82 -23.56 -6.76
N ARG A 67 -10.10 -23.94 -8.01
CA ARG A 67 -9.57 -25.18 -8.61
C ARG A 67 -8.04 -25.22 -8.74
N TRP A 68 -7.36 -24.07 -8.70
CA TRP A 68 -5.91 -23.97 -8.80
C TRP A 68 -5.21 -24.23 -7.45
N THR A 69 -5.90 -24.16 -6.31
CA THR A 69 -5.37 -24.63 -5.01
C THR A 69 -5.56 -26.15 -4.91
N LEU A 70 -4.74 -26.90 -5.63
CA LEU A 70 -4.83 -28.38 -5.76
C LEU A 70 -5.10 -29.12 -4.44
N LEU A 71 -4.45 -28.70 -3.34
CA LEU A 71 -4.59 -29.31 -2.00
C LEU A 71 -5.89 -28.96 -1.26
N LEU A 72 -6.51 -27.82 -1.55
CA LEU A 72 -7.65 -27.29 -0.79
C LEU A 72 -8.91 -27.11 -1.64
N ARG A 73 -8.86 -27.50 -2.91
CA ARG A 73 -9.92 -27.34 -3.90
C ARG A 73 -11.30 -27.69 -3.35
N GLY A 74 -12.25 -26.76 -3.46
CA GLY A 74 -13.64 -26.97 -3.08
C GLY A 74 -13.93 -26.94 -1.57
N ARG A 75 -12.91 -26.85 -0.71
CA ARG A 75 -13.13 -26.62 0.72
C ARG A 75 -13.55 -25.17 0.98
N ARG A 76 -14.39 -24.98 1.99
CA ARG A 76 -14.74 -23.64 2.48
C ARG A 76 -13.52 -23.01 3.17
N VAL A 77 -13.25 -21.76 2.84
CA VAL A 77 -12.19 -20.96 3.46
C VAL A 77 -12.65 -20.56 4.87
N PRO A 78 -11.87 -20.81 5.93
CA PRO A 78 -12.20 -20.32 7.26
C PRO A 78 -12.33 -18.80 7.26
N ARG A 79 -13.47 -18.27 7.74
CA ARG A 79 -13.79 -16.83 7.72
C ARG A 79 -12.69 -15.93 8.28
N TRP A 80 -11.99 -16.40 9.31
CA TRP A 80 -10.93 -15.69 10.03
C TRP A 80 -9.71 -15.42 9.14
N LEU A 81 -9.44 -16.29 8.17
CA LEU A 81 -8.23 -16.25 7.36
C LEU A 81 -8.14 -15.00 6.46
N PRO A 82 -9.16 -14.62 5.68
CA PRO A 82 -9.16 -13.34 4.98
C PRO A 82 -9.58 -12.17 5.89
N LEU A 83 -10.39 -12.40 6.91
CA LEU A 83 -10.98 -11.32 7.72
C LEU A 83 -9.98 -10.69 8.69
N THR A 84 -9.10 -11.48 9.32
CA THR A 84 -8.07 -10.97 10.23
C THR A 84 -7.12 -9.99 9.56
N PRO A 85 -6.42 -10.32 8.45
CA PRO A 85 -5.55 -9.37 7.79
C PRO A 85 -6.33 -8.18 7.21
N ALA A 86 -7.59 -8.37 6.81
CA ALA A 86 -8.44 -7.27 6.32
C ALA A 86 -8.81 -6.27 7.42
N LEU A 87 -9.15 -6.76 8.61
CA LEU A 87 -9.46 -5.91 9.77
C LEU A 87 -8.21 -5.23 10.31
N LEU A 88 -7.07 -5.93 10.35
CA LEU A 88 -5.79 -5.32 10.72
C LEU A 88 -5.42 -4.21 9.74
N GLY A 89 -5.47 -4.49 8.43
CA GLY A 89 -5.18 -3.50 7.39
C GLY A 89 -6.16 -2.33 7.41
N ALA A 90 -7.46 -2.58 7.57
CA ALA A 90 -8.45 -1.51 7.69
C ALA A 90 -8.23 -0.67 8.96
N GLY A 91 -7.95 -1.32 10.09
CA GLY A 91 -7.75 -0.68 11.39
C GLY A 91 -6.50 0.18 11.46
N THR A 92 -5.47 -0.09 10.64
CA THR A 92 -4.25 0.73 10.58
C THR A 92 -4.29 1.73 9.44
N LEU A 93 -4.65 1.30 8.23
CA LEU A 93 -4.55 2.12 7.02
C LEU A 93 -5.68 3.15 6.93
N ALA A 94 -6.90 2.83 7.37
CA ALA A 94 -8.00 3.78 7.28
C ALA A 94 -7.79 4.98 8.22
N PRO A 95 -7.44 4.82 9.52
CA PRO A 95 -7.14 5.96 10.37
C PRO A 95 -5.93 6.74 9.88
N TYR A 96 -4.86 6.06 9.49
CA TYR A 96 -3.65 6.71 8.97
C TYR A 96 -3.95 7.56 7.73
N GLY A 97 -4.64 6.98 6.74
CA GLY A 97 -5.00 7.66 5.51
C GLY A 97 -5.99 8.81 5.73
N VAL A 98 -7.04 8.61 6.53
CA VAL A 98 -8.08 9.64 6.74
C VAL A 98 -7.54 10.81 7.55
N VAL A 99 -6.81 10.55 8.64
CA VAL A 99 -6.17 11.61 9.43
C VAL A 99 -5.10 12.32 8.61
N GLY A 100 -4.28 11.55 7.88
CA GLY A 100 -3.30 12.10 6.97
C GLY A 100 -3.95 12.99 5.91
N LEU A 101 -5.10 12.61 5.34
CA LEU A 101 -5.80 13.41 4.33
C LEU A 101 -6.16 14.79 4.89
N GLY A 102 -6.65 14.82 6.13
CA GLY A 102 -6.91 16.08 6.85
C GLY A 102 -5.64 16.91 7.02
N TYR A 103 -4.54 16.28 7.44
CA TYR A 103 -3.24 16.96 7.61
C TYR A 103 -2.72 17.54 6.30
N VAL A 104 -2.72 16.76 5.21
CA VAL A 104 -2.22 17.22 3.91
C VAL A 104 -3.14 18.30 3.32
N MET A 105 -4.45 18.27 3.59
CA MET A 105 -5.36 19.39 3.28
C MET A 105 -4.98 20.67 4.02
N LEU A 106 -4.73 20.59 5.33
CA LEU A 106 -4.29 21.74 6.14
C LEU A 106 -2.95 22.32 5.65
N CYS A 107 -2.03 21.46 5.20
CA CYS A 107 -0.77 21.90 4.58
C CYS A 107 -1.01 22.61 3.24
N THR A 108 -1.95 22.09 2.44
CA THR A 108 -2.27 22.65 1.11
C THR A 108 -2.91 24.04 1.22
N THR A 109 -3.72 24.28 2.26
CA THR A 109 -4.33 25.59 2.53
C THR A 109 -3.42 26.56 3.28
N GLY A 110 -2.19 26.16 3.62
CA GLY A 110 -1.22 26.98 4.35
C GLY A 110 -1.53 27.17 5.84
N VAL A 111 -2.51 26.44 6.39
CA VAL A 111 -2.85 26.48 7.83
C VAL A 111 -1.73 25.85 8.66
N THR A 112 -1.05 24.84 8.12
CA THR A 112 0.14 24.25 8.71
C THR A 112 1.21 24.01 7.64
N THR A 113 2.41 23.60 8.07
CA THR A 113 3.52 23.34 7.16
C THR A 113 3.95 21.88 7.24
N ILE A 114 4.43 21.37 6.12
CA ILE A 114 5.03 20.05 6.04
C ILE A 114 6.55 20.18 6.09
N ARG A 115 7.18 19.28 6.85
CA ARG A 115 8.63 19.19 6.88
C ARG A 115 9.11 18.45 5.63
N LYS A 116 10.06 19.05 4.90
CA LYS A 116 10.56 18.47 3.63
C LYS A 116 11.18 17.07 3.79
N GLY A 117 11.77 16.78 4.94
CA GLY A 117 12.48 15.51 5.17
C GLY A 117 13.63 15.32 4.17
N ASP A 118 13.66 14.14 3.53
CA ASP A 118 14.64 13.77 2.51
C ASP A 118 14.30 14.30 1.11
N PHE A 119 13.14 14.94 0.94
CA PHE A 119 12.74 15.52 -0.34
C PHE A 119 13.46 16.85 -0.62
N ALA A 120 13.63 17.16 -1.90
CA ALA A 120 14.30 18.38 -2.36
C ALA A 120 13.59 19.64 -1.81
N THR A 121 12.25 19.68 -1.93
CA THR A 121 11.41 20.78 -1.45
C THR A 121 10.25 20.33 -0.56
N ALA A 122 9.67 21.25 0.20
CA ALA A 122 8.44 20.97 0.97
C ALA A 122 7.24 20.70 0.06
N THR A 123 7.21 21.28 -1.13
CA THR A 123 6.17 21.02 -2.16
C THR A 123 6.27 19.58 -2.67
N ASP A 124 7.48 19.08 -2.91
CA ASP A 124 7.73 17.69 -3.28
C ASP A 124 7.24 16.73 -2.19
N ALA A 125 7.59 17.01 -0.93
CA ALA A 125 7.11 16.25 0.22
C ALA A 125 5.57 16.26 0.31
N LEU A 126 4.94 17.41 0.05
CA LEU A 126 3.48 17.54 0.05
C LEU A 126 2.83 16.70 -1.05
N MET A 127 3.39 16.73 -2.27
CA MET A 127 2.91 15.93 -3.40
C MET A 127 3.00 14.44 -3.12
N VAL A 128 4.13 13.95 -2.61
CA VAL A 128 4.29 12.53 -2.27
C VAL A 128 3.36 12.12 -1.14
N SER A 129 3.18 12.99 -0.15
CA SER A 129 2.23 12.77 0.95
C SER A 129 0.80 12.64 0.43
N TRP A 130 0.38 13.52 -0.49
CA TRP A 130 -0.92 13.44 -1.14
C TRP A 130 -1.16 12.07 -1.78
N ILE A 131 -0.19 11.59 -2.56
CA ILE A 131 -0.29 10.29 -3.27
C ILE A 131 -0.40 9.14 -2.27
N GLY A 132 0.54 9.06 -1.32
CA GLY A 132 0.61 7.95 -0.37
C GLY A 132 -0.59 7.90 0.57
N VAL A 133 -0.90 9.03 1.20
CA VAL A 133 -1.99 9.14 2.17
C VAL A 133 -3.35 8.88 1.52
N SER A 134 -3.58 9.42 0.32
CA SER A 134 -4.83 9.15 -0.41
C SER A 134 -4.97 7.67 -0.76
N ALA A 135 -3.88 7.04 -1.24
CA ALA A 135 -3.87 5.62 -1.53
C ALA A 135 -4.21 4.78 -0.28
N PHE A 136 -3.60 5.09 0.87
CA PHE A 136 -3.91 4.40 2.13
C PHE A 136 -5.33 4.64 2.62
N ALA A 137 -5.86 5.86 2.47
CA ALA A 137 -7.23 6.18 2.85
C ALA A 137 -8.24 5.38 2.02
N VAL A 138 -8.11 5.45 0.69
CA VAL A 138 -8.98 4.71 -0.24
C VAL A 138 -8.89 3.22 0.03
N TYR A 139 -7.69 2.69 0.15
CA TYR A 139 -7.46 1.28 0.33
C TYR A 139 -7.95 0.77 1.70
N GLY A 140 -7.67 1.50 2.79
CA GLY A 140 -8.13 1.18 4.13
C GLY A 140 -9.66 1.19 4.25
N VAL A 141 -10.33 2.20 3.67
CA VAL A 141 -11.79 2.26 3.61
C VAL A 141 -12.36 1.12 2.77
N ALA A 142 -11.76 0.83 1.61
CA ALA A 142 -12.19 -0.27 0.76
C ALA A 142 -12.06 -1.63 1.48
N LEU A 143 -10.98 -1.85 2.24
CA LEU A 143 -10.84 -3.03 3.11
C LEU A 143 -11.92 -3.10 4.17
N ALA A 144 -12.23 -2.00 4.85
CA ALA A 144 -13.28 -1.97 5.88
C ALA A 144 -14.65 -2.35 5.29
N VAL A 145 -15.00 -1.78 4.13
CA VAL A 145 -16.25 -2.08 3.41
C VAL A 145 -16.27 -3.53 2.92
N ALA A 146 -15.17 -4.01 2.32
CA ALA A 146 -15.07 -5.38 1.83
C ALA A 146 -15.13 -6.41 2.96
N ALA A 147 -14.45 -6.16 4.09
CA ALA A 147 -14.50 -6.99 5.28
C ALA A 147 -15.93 -7.06 5.85
N ARG A 148 -16.63 -5.92 5.95
CA ARG A 148 -18.03 -5.88 6.39
C ARG A 148 -18.95 -6.67 5.46
N SER A 149 -18.79 -6.51 4.14
CA SER A 149 -19.54 -7.27 3.14
C SER A 149 -19.24 -8.77 3.21
N TYR A 150 -17.98 -9.15 3.39
CA TYR A 150 -17.56 -10.54 3.52
C TYR A 150 -18.12 -11.17 4.81
N TRP A 151 -18.09 -10.45 5.93
CA TRP A 151 -18.69 -10.89 7.20
C TRP A 151 -20.17 -11.22 7.01
N ARG A 152 -20.96 -10.32 6.42
CA ARG A 152 -22.40 -10.55 6.20
C ARG A 152 -22.70 -11.75 5.30
N ARG A 153 -21.84 -12.02 4.32
CA ARG A 153 -22.00 -13.17 3.41
C ARG A 153 -21.61 -14.50 4.04
N THR A 154 -20.83 -14.48 5.13
CA THR A 154 -20.28 -15.69 5.77
C THR A 154 -20.80 -15.94 7.19
N GLY A 155 -21.45 -14.95 7.81
CA GLY A 155 -22.15 -15.05 9.08
C GLY A 155 -23.65 -15.27 8.85
N GLY A 156 -24.02 -16.52 8.57
CA GLY A 156 -25.37 -17.04 8.83
C GLY A 156 -25.42 -17.62 10.23
#